data_AF-A0A955IPH9-F1
#
_entry.id   AF-A0A955IPH9-F1
#
_cell.length_a   1.000
_cell.length_b   1.000
_cell.length_c   1.000
_cell.angle_alpha   90.00
_cell.angle_beta   90.00
_cell.angle_gamma   90.00
#
_symmetry.space_group_name_H-M   'P 1'
#
loop_
_entity.id
_entity.type
_entity.pdbx_description
1 polymer ?
#
loop_
_entity_poly.entity_id
_entity_poly.type
_entity_poly.pdbx_seq_one_letter_code
_entity_poly.pdbx_strand_id
1 'polypeptide(L)'
;MRTQPITLNAAAVSLSLLAARFAVAGGPVNDDCANALPILFEEVVAIDTSAATTDGPPALECFFNNDDIGKDIWYTFTPDTTREYRISMCGSMYDSRLAVYDGCACPAGSTPINCDDDFCDPGLQSEVDVVC
;
A
#
# COMPACT_ATOMS: atom_id res chain seq x y z
N MET A 1 0.19 -3.80 -24.97
CA MET A 1 -0.40 -2.95 -23.91
C MET A 1 -0.82 -3.91 -22.82
N ARG A 2 -0.36 -3.69 -21.59
CA ARG A 2 0.37 -4.69 -20.79
C ARG A 2 -0.41 -4.99 -19.50
N THR A 3 -1.03 -6.17 -19.39
CA THR A 3 -1.60 -6.74 -18.14
C THR A 3 -0.48 -7.16 -17.17
N GLN A 4 0.47 -6.27 -16.92
CA GLN A 4 1.57 -6.56 -16.02
C GLN A 4 1.10 -6.43 -14.58
N PRO A 5 1.62 -7.28 -13.68
CA PRO A 5 1.40 -7.10 -12.26
C PRO A 5 1.89 -5.72 -11.79
N ILE A 6 1.16 -5.11 -10.87
CA ILE A 6 1.58 -3.90 -10.13
C ILE A 6 1.80 -4.27 -8.66
N THR A 7 2.61 -3.47 -7.98
CA THR A 7 2.86 -3.59 -6.55
C THR A 7 2.26 -2.38 -5.82
N LEU A 8 1.49 -2.63 -4.77
CA LEU A 8 0.87 -1.62 -3.91
C LEU A 8 1.66 -1.56 -2.60
N ASN A 9 2.06 -0.36 -2.19
CA ASN A 9 2.63 -0.07 -0.87
C ASN A 9 1.64 0.82 -0.11
N ALA A 10 1.24 0.40 1.08
CA ALA A 10 0.34 1.17 1.92
C ALA A 10 0.76 1.18 3.39
N ALA A 11 0.50 2.28 4.09
CA ALA A 11 0.59 2.35 5.54
C ALA A 11 -0.65 2.99 6.19
N ALA A 12 -0.91 2.61 7.44
CA ALA A 12 -2.02 3.12 8.25
C ALA A 12 -1.66 3.09 9.74
N VAL A 13 -1.55 4.24 10.41
CA VAL A 13 -1.06 4.33 11.80
C VAL A 13 -2.12 3.84 12.81
N SER A 14 -1.88 2.73 13.51
CA SER A 14 -2.77 2.19 14.55
C SER A 14 -2.19 2.36 15.97
N LEU A 15 -3.01 2.82 16.92
CA LEU A 15 -2.78 2.73 18.37
C LEU A 15 -3.88 1.87 18.99
N SER A 16 -3.55 0.66 19.45
CA SER A 16 -4.51 -0.25 20.10
C SER A 16 -4.09 -0.60 21.54
N LEU A 17 -5.03 -0.43 22.50
CA LEU A 17 -4.90 -0.96 23.85
C LEU A 17 -5.50 -2.38 23.93
N LEU A 18 -4.61 -3.34 24.21
CA LEU A 18 -4.81 -4.67 24.81
C LEU A 18 -5.63 -5.73 24.04
N ALA A 19 -4.93 -6.50 23.21
CA ALA A 19 -5.04 -7.96 23.17
C ALA A 19 -3.67 -8.55 22.78
N ALA A 20 -2.95 -9.12 23.75
CA ALA A 20 -1.70 -9.83 23.47
C ALA A 20 -2.01 -11.09 22.65
N ARG A 21 -1.83 -10.99 21.34
CA ARG A 21 -1.65 -12.14 20.44
C ARG A 21 -0.16 -12.19 20.12
N PHE A 22 0.43 -13.38 20.20
CA PHE A 22 1.87 -13.59 20.03
C PHE A 22 2.32 -13.03 18.68
N ALA A 23 3.09 -11.94 18.72
CA ALA A 23 3.90 -11.51 17.58
C ALA A 23 4.94 -12.60 17.33
N VAL A 24 4.93 -13.17 16.12
CA VAL A 24 6.15 -13.75 15.55
C VAL A 24 7.16 -12.59 15.51
N ALA A 25 8.46 -12.87 15.66
CA ALA A 25 9.50 -11.85 15.74
C ALA A 25 9.77 -11.07 14.41
N GLY A 26 8.75 -10.85 13.58
CA GLY A 26 8.72 -10.05 12.35
C GLY A 26 7.27 -9.60 12.14
N GLY A 27 7.02 -8.45 11.50
CA GLY A 27 5.72 -7.80 11.42
C GLY A 27 4.63 -8.59 10.66
N PRO A 28 3.72 -7.91 9.95
CA PRO A 28 2.78 -8.55 9.03
C PRO A 28 3.48 -9.51 8.04
N VAL A 29 2.76 -10.50 7.50
CA VAL A 29 3.35 -11.45 6.53
C VAL A 29 3.90 -10.73 5.29
N ASN A 30 3.29 -9.61 4.93
CA ASN A 30 3.68 -8.71 3.84
C ASN A 30 4.35 -7.43 4.32
N ASP A 31 5.09 -7.50 5.44
CA ASP A 31 5.95 -6.41 5.95
C ASP A 31 7.03 -6.08 4.91
N ASP A 32 7.80 -7.07 4.46
CA ASP A 32 8.79 -6.87 3.41
C ASP A 32 8.13 -6.89 2.01
N CYS A 33 8.58 -6.02 1.10
CA CYS A 33 8.20 -6.03 -0.32
C CYS A 33 8.36 -7.42 -0.94
N ALA A 34 9.45 -8.11 -0.61
CA ALA A 34 9.74 -9.45 -1.12
C ALA A 34 8.66 -10.49 -0.77
N ASN A 35 7.83 -10.20 0.24
CA ASN A 35 6.74 -11.05 0.72
C ASN A 35 5.34 -10.47 0.39
N ALA A 36 5.25 -9.56 -0.59
CA ALA A 36 3.99 -8.94 -1.00
C ALA A 36 2.89 -9.98 -1.29
N LEU A 37 1.70 -9.78 -0.72
CA LEU A 37 0.58 -10.71 -0.87
C LEU A 37 -0.27 -10.37 -2.11
N PRO A 38 -0.75 -11.37 -2.86
CA PRO A 38 -1.66 -11.09 -3.98
C PRO A 38 -3.02 -10.58 -3.46
N ILE A 39 -3.58 -9.58 -4.13
CA ILE A 39 -4.96 -9.13 -3.96
C ILE A 39 -5.74 -9.30 -5.27
N LEU A 40 -7.01 -9.66 -5.18
CA LEU A 40 -7.92 -9.83 -6.31
C LEU A 40 -8.75 -8.57 -6.58
N PHE A 41 -9.28 -8.46 -7.80
CA PHE A 41 -10.21 -7.40 -8.13
C PHE A 41 -11.47 -7.49 -7.26
N GLU A 42 -11.95 -6.35 -6.75
CA GLU A 42 -13.06 -6.22 -5.79
C GLU A 42 -12.83 -6.87 -4.41
N GLU A 43 -11.61 -7.33 -4.11
CA GLU A 43 -11.27 -7.82 -2.78
C GLU A 43 -11.12 -6.66 -1.79
N VAL A 44 -11.71 -6.83 -0.61
CA VAL A 44 -11.58 -5.89 0.52
C VAL A 44 -10.77 -6.57 1.61
N VAL A 45 -9.62 -6.01 1.92
CA VAL A 45 -8.68 -6.56 2.91
C VAL A 45 -8.59 -5.62 4.12
N ALA A 46 -8.67 -6.19 5.33
CA ALA A 46 -8.35 -5.46 6.54
C ALA A 46 -6.83 -5.38 6.72
N ILE A 47 -6.30 -4.18 6.91
CA ILE A 47 -4.87 -3.95 7.07
C ILE A 47 -4.52 -3.59 8.52
N ASP A 48 -3.34 -4.02 8.96
CA ASP A 48 -2.73 -3.62 10.23
C ASP A 48 -1.22 -3.47 10.02
N THR A 49 -0.70 -2.28 10.26
CA THR A 49 0.73 -1.97 10.10
C THR A 49 1.42 -1.71 11.44
N SER A 50 0.73 -1.94 12.56
CA SER A 50 1.23 -1.58 13.89
C SER A 50 2.63 -2.14 14.20
N ALA A 51 2.91 -3.35 13.71
CA ALA A 51 4.17 -4.07 13.85
C ALA A 51 5.04 -4.09 12.58
N ALA A 52 4.65 -3.38 11.51
CA ALA A 52 5.44 -3.31 10.28
C ALA A 52 6.69 -2.42 10.44
N THR A 53 7.68 -2.74 9.63
CA THR A 53 8.89 -1.95 9.38
C THR A 53 8.69 -1.09 8.12
N THR A 54 9.73 -0.37 7.68
CA THR A 54 9.70 0.36 6.41
C THR A 54 10.79 -0.16 5.51
N ASP A 55 10.41 -0.69 4.35
CA ASP A 55 11.36 -1.15 3.33
C ASP A 55 11.09 -0.60 1.92
N GLY A 56 10.05 0.24 1.76
CA GLY A 56 9.75 0.94 0.52
C GLY A 56 10.76 2.02 0.11
N PRO A 57 10.91 2.24 -1.21
CA PRO A 57 11.72 3.32 -1.70
C PRO A 57 11.02 4.67 -1.43
N PRO A 58 11.77 5.76 -1.29
CA PRO A 58 11.19 7.10 -1.20
C PRO A 58 10.33 7.42 -2.43
N ALA A 59 9.10 7.82 -2.20
CA ALA A 59 8.13 8.29 -3.18
C ALA A 59 8.19 9.83 -3.28
N LEU A 60 9.34 10.34 -3.74
CA LEU A 60 9.70 11.78 -3.79
C LEU A 60 8.67 12.68 -4.51
N GLU A 61 7.89 12.12 -5.42
CA GLU A 61 6.90 12.86 -6.23
C GLU A 61 5.49 12.86 -5.61
N CYS A 62 5.31 12.11 -4.52
CA CYS A 62 4.00 11.78 -3.95
C CYS A 62 3.70 12.50 -2.64
N PHE A 63 4.71 12.59 -1.78
CA PHE A 63 4.52 13.05 -0.41
C PHE A 63 5.38 14.27 -0.14
N PHE A 64 4.79 15.28 0.52
CA PHE A 64 5.50 16.50 0.88
C PHE A 64 6.08 16.37 2.30
N ASN A 65 7.36 16.71 2.47
CA ASN A 65 8.08 16.78 3.76
C ASN A 65 8.46 15.43 4.42
N ASN A 66 7.96 14.30 3.91
CA ASN A 66 8.43 12.96 4.24
C ASN A 66 8.09 12.05 3.07
N ASP A 67 9.12 11.59 2.39
CA ASP A 67 8.98 10.94 1.09
C ASP A 67 8.71 9.44 1.23
N ASP A 68 8.78 8.88 2.44
CA ASP A 68 8.56 7.46 2.71
C ASP A 68 7.10 7.17 3.11
N ILE A 69 6.67 5.94 2.84
CA ILE A 69 5.48 5.33 3.44
C ILE A 69 5.94 4.57 4.68
N GLY A 70 5.77 5.19 5.85
CA GLY A 70 6.25 4.63 7.12
C GLY A 70 5.39 3.48 7.63
N LYS A 71 5.99 2.40 8.16
CA LYS A 71 5.29 1.16 8.53
C LYS A 71 4.48 0.60 7.36
N ASP A 72 5.15 0.27 6.26
CA ASP A 72 4.48 -0.16 5.04
C ASP A 72 4.14 -1.65 5.04
N ILE A 73 3.15 -2.00 4.23
CA ILE A 73 2.86 -3.37 3.85
C ILE A 73 2.59 -3.44 2.35
N TRP A 74 2.84 -4.61 1.78
CA TRP A 74 2.88 -4.78 0.32
C TRP A 74 1.85 -5.74 -0.23
N TYR A 75 1.26 -5.36 -1.36
CA TYR A 75 0.38 -6.22 -2.14
C TYR A 75 0.80 -6.26 -3.60
N THR A 76 0.46 -7.35 -4.29
CA THR A 76 0.55 -7.44 -5.75
C THR A 76 -0.83 -7.57 -6.34
N PHE A 77 -1.08 -6.84 -7.43
CA PHE A 77 -2.33 -6.92 -8.18
C PHE A 77 -2.02 -7.27 -9.63
N THR A 78 -2.70 -8.29 -10.16
CA THR A 78 -2.61 -8.65 -11.59
C THR A 78 -3.94 -8.32 -12.26
N PRO A 79 -3.99 -7.34 -13.16
CA PRO A 79 -5.22 -6.97 -13.86
C PRO A 79 -5.61 -8.04 -14.89
N ASP A 80 -6.87 -8.47 -14.87
CA ASP A 80 -7.41 -9.42 -15.85
C ASP A 80 -7.65 -8.79 -17.23
N THR A 81 -7.88 -7.48 -17.27
CA THR A 81 -8.23 -6.75 -18.50
C THR A 81 -7.62 -5.37 -18.48
N THR A 82 -7.29 -4.82 -19.65
CA THR A 82 -6.79 -3.44 -19.68
C THR A 82 -7.92 -2.44 -19.45
N ARG A 83 -7.90 -1.75 -18.31
CA ARG A 83 -8.86 -0.71 -17.91
C ARG A 83 -8.32 0.10 -16.74
N GLU A 84 -9.09 1.09 -16.32
CA GLU A 84 -8.84 1.81 -15.07
C GLU A 84 -9.26 0.95 -13.86
N TYR A 85 -8.38 0.88 -12.87
CA TYR A 85 -8.56 0.21 -11.60
C TYR A 85 -8.38 1.21 -10.48
N ARG A 86 -9.33 1.20 -9.54
CA ARG A 86 -9.32 2.05 -8.37
C ARG A 86 -8.83 1.27 -7.16
N ILE A 87 -7.81 1.78 -6.49
CA ILE A 87 -7.38 1.29 -5.18
C ILE A 87 -7.72 2.38 -4.17
N SER A 88 -8.52 2.01 -3.16
CA SER A 88 -9.11 2.97 -2.22
C SER A 88 -8.90 2.52 -0.79
N MET A 89 -8.46 3.45 0.05
CA MET A 89 -8.41 3.30 1.50
C MET A 89 -9.53 4.09 2.19
N CYS A 90 -10.45 4.67 1.42
CA CYS A 90 -11.60 5.41 1.94
C CYS A 90 -12.41 4.55 2.92
N GLY A 91 -12.80 5.16 4.04
CA GLY A 91 -13.56 4.46 5.10
C GLY A 91 -12.69 3.71 6.09
N SER A 92 -11.35 3.70 5.92
CA SER A 92 -10.45 3.34 7.01
C SER A 92 -10.51 4.39 8.13
N MET A 93 -10.09 4.01 9.34
CA MET A 93 -10.06 4.93 10.49
C MET A 93 -8.68 5.61 10.65
N TYR A 94 -7.86 5.57 9.60
CA TYR A 94 -6.46 5.95 9.66
C TYR A 94 -6.16 7.06 8.64
N ASP A 95 -5.20 7.89 8.99
CA ASP A 95 -4.45 8.68 8.03
C ASP A 95 -3.55 7.71 7.25
N SER A 96 -3.69 7.67 5.93
CA SER A 96 -3.08 6.64 5.09
C SER A 96 -2.22 7.23 3.99
N ARG A 97 -1.27 6.43 3.53
CA ARG A 97 -0.52 6.66 2.30
C ARG A 97 -0.61 5.46 1.41
N LEU A 98 -0.69 5.70 0.11
CA LEU A 98 -0.71 4.67 -0.92
C LEU A 98 0.24 5.04 -2.06
N ALA A 99 1.07 4.09 -2.48
CA ALA A 99 1.86 4.20 -3.70
C ALA A 99 1.72 2.91 -4.53
N VAL A 100 1.65 3.09 -5.84
CA VAL A 100 1.52 2.02 -6.83
C VAL A 100 2.75 2.03 -7.70
N TYR A 101 3.35 0.87 -7.91
CA TYR A 101 4.53 0.71 -8.75
C TYR A 101 4.25 -0.27 -9.88
N ASP A 102 4.88 -0.03 -11.04
CA ASP A 102 4.84 -0.97 -12.17
C ASP A 102 5.73 -2.18 -11.88
N GLY A 103 5.20 -3.38 -12.12
CA GLY A 103 5.89 -4.65 -11.90
C GLY A 103 5.79 -5.21 -10.47
N CYS A 104 6.32 -6.42 -10.31
CA CYS A 104 6.45 -7.14 -9.03
C CYS A 104 7.90 -7.17 -8.47
N ALA A 105 8.82 -6.42 -9.06
CA ALA A 105 10.21 -6.42 -8.59
C ALA A 105 10.30 -5.69 -7.24
N CYS A 106 11.17 -6.14 -6.34
CA CYS A 106 11.42 -5.51 -5.05
C CYS A 106 12.90 -5.08 -4.90
N PRO A 107 13.18 -3.84 -4.42
CA PRO A 107 12.21 -2.76 -4.29
C PRO A 107 11.64 -2.43 -5.68
N ALA A 108 10.38 -2.01 -5.72
CA ALA A 108 9.74 -1.65 -6.97
C ALA A 108 10.50 -0.50 -7.64
N GLY A 109 10.46 -0.42 -8.97
CA GLY A 109 11.17 0.61 -9.74
C GLY A 109 10.91 1.96 -9.08
N SER A 110 11.96 2.63 -8.61
CA SER A 110 11.94 3.58 -7.47
C SER A 110 10.94 4.73 -7.53
N THR A 111 10.33 4.98 -8.68
CA THR A 111 9.29 5.99 -8.85
C THR A 111 7.93 5.29 -8.97
N PRO A 112 6.98 5.54 -8.06
CA PRO A 112 5.63 5.02 -8.20
C PRO A 112 4.96 5.61 -9.47
N ILE A 113 4.11 4.80 -10.10
CA ILE A 113 3.30 5.23 -11.25
C ILE A 113 2.10 6.07 -10.85
N ASN A 114 1.62 5.90 -9.61
CA ASN A 114 0.62 6.75 -9.00
C ASN A 114 0.68 6.59 -7.48
N CYS A 115 0.20 7.59 -6.74
CA CYS A 115 0.28 7.64 -5.30
C CYS A 115 -0.62 8.74 -4.75
N ASP A 116 -1.00 8.60 -3.49
CA ASP A 116 -1.87 9.56 -2.81
C ASP A 116 -1.73 9.45 -1.28
N ASP A 117 -1.98 10.57 -0.59
CA ASP A 117 -1.97 10.74 0.88
C ASP A 117 -3.41 11.08 1.32
N ASP A 118 -3.95 12.18 0.79
CA ASP A 118 -5.18 12.82 1.27
C ASP A 118 -6.25 12.99 0.17
N PHE A 119 -7.16 12.02 0.05
CA PHE A 119 -8.28 12.08 -0.92
C PHE A 119 -9.66 12.11 -0.28
N CYS A 120 -10.02 11.09 0.50
CA CYS A 120 -11.40 10.89 0.96
C CYS A 120 -11.76 11.87 2.08
N ASP A 121 -12.95 12.49 2.06
CA ASP A 121 -13.45 13.40 3.12
C ASP A 121 -13.32 12.75 4.53
N PRO A 122 -12.59 13.36 5.49
CA PRO A 122 -12.17 14.77 5.60
C PRO A 122 -10.80 15.15 4.98
N GLY A 123 -10.20 14.29 4.16
CA GLY A 123 -8.91 14.46 3.51
C GLY A 123 -7.78 13.79 4.29
N LEU A 124 -7.97 12.50 4.63
CA LEU A 124 -6.98 11.71 5.39
C LEU A 124 -6.73 10.32 4.79
N GLN A 125 -7.64 9.82 3.96
CA GLN A 125 -7.49 8.48 3.35
C GLN A 125 -7.14 8.64 1.89
N SER A 126 -6.34 7.70 1.40
CA SER A 126 -5.80 7.75 0.05
C SER A 126 -6.67 7.00 -0.96
N GLU A 127 -6.71 7.48 -2.20
CA GLU A 127 -7.30 6.78 -3.34
C GLU A 127 -6.47 7.06 -4.60
N VAL A 128 -6.21 6.02 -5.37
CA VAL A 128 -5.50 6.13 -6.66
C VAL A 128 -6.27 5.39 -7.74
N ASP A 129 -6.34 6.01 -8.91
CA ASP A 129 -6.80 5.40 -10.14
C ASP A 129 -5.59 5.08 -11.03
N VAL A 130 -5.46 3.84 -11.48
CA VAL A 130 -4.36 3.40 -12.34
C VAL A 130 -4.91 2.69 -13.57
N VAL A 131 -4.35 3.01 -14.74
CA VAL A 131 -4.66 2.29 -15.97
C VAL A 131 -3.64 1.16 -16.13
N CYS A 132 -4.13 -0.07 -16.07
CA CYS A 132 -3.34 -1.28 -16.30
C CYS A 132 -3.94 -2.07 -17.47
#